data_AF-F7KZD6-F1
#
_entry.id   AF-F7KZD6-F1
#
_cell.length_a   1.000
_cell.length_b   1.000
_cell.length_c   1.000
_cell.angle_alpha   90.00
_cell.angle_beta   90.00
_cell.angle_gamma   90.00
#
_symmetry.space_group_name_H-M   'P 1'
#
loop_
_entity.id
_entity.type
_entity.pdbx_description
1 polymer ?
#
loop_
_entity_poly.entity_id
_entity_poly.type
_entity_poly.pdbx_seq_one_letter_code
_entity_poly.pdbx_strand_id
1 'polypeptide(L)'
;MAKYTENIRLAQPEGSDYYDIEVFNHNSELIDKKIGEMDNSLSTIKEGATREKAGIVQLGTEEGKALEGMMLARLAGCIGYGGDIQDDIVKNPNYIYYDRNTRKMYKCLKQNQDISANVANFIPLDNNSLLERLENLITLYSLNEWNILEFSNKKVLISLRKKAMYSNNKYIYELPFEISNPVILTSSEDTENQFFFTATIEENKAVIKRWPGTILTGWNYLDILIIGYKKINLNQFFI
;
A
#
# COMPACT_ATOMS: atom_id res chain seq x y z
N MET A 1 37.33 54.09 16.50
CA MET A 1 38.25 53.14 17.15
C MET A 1 38.27 51.87 16.33
N ALA A 2 39.43 51.48 15.79
CA ALA A 2 39.57 50.20 15.11
C ALA A 2 39.30 49.08 16.13
N LYS A 3 38.46 48.10 15.76
CA LYS A 3 38.21 46.93 16.61
C LYS A 3 39.48 46.08 16.62
N TYR A 4 39.92 45.72 17.81
CA TYR A 4 41.15 44.96 18.04
C TYR A 4 40.98 43.48 17.70
N THR A 5 39.76 42.96 17.88
CA THR A 5 39.35 41.60 17.50
C THR A 5 38.15 41.68 16.56
N GLU A 6 38.04 40.76 15.61
CA GLU A 6 37.04 40.81 14.54
C GLU A 6 35.73 40.14 14.97
N ASN A 7 35.82 38.95 15.58
CA ASN A 7 34.68 38.12 15.95
C ASN A 7 34.08 38.53 17.31
N ILE A 8 34.91 38.80 18.31
CA ILE A 8 34.51 39.22 19.67
C ILE A 8 34.34 40.75 19.77
N ARG A 9 34.89 41.51 18.81
CA ARG A 9 34.71 42.98 18.67
C ARG A 9 35.19 43.80 19.88
N LEU A 10 36.24 43.34 20.55
CA LEU A 10 36.89 44.07 21.65
C LEU A 10 37.67 45.29 21.14
N ALA A 11 37.81 46.31 21.98
CA ALA A 11 38.71 47.44 21.75
C ALA A 11 40.08 47.15 22.37
N GLN A 12 41.16 47.61 21.74
CA GLN A 12 42.51 47.39 22.26
C GLN A 12 42.70 48.28 23.50
N PRO A 13 43.11 47.72 24.64
CA PRO A 13 43.53 48.55 25.77
C PRO A 13 44.86 49.23 25.45
N GLU A 14 44.98 50.52 25.75
CA GLU A 14 46.22 51.32 25.60
C GLU A 14 46.66 51.83 26.98
N GLY A 15 47.96 51.72 27.30
CA GLY A 15 48.57 52.19 28.54
C GLY A 15 49.53 51.18 29.18
N SER A 16 50.57 51.65 29.88
CA SER A 16 51.57 50.82 30.56
C SER A 16 51.18 50.39 31.98
N ASP A 17 49.94 50.68 32.41
CA ASP A 17 49.50 50.53 33.80
C ASP A 17 49.22 49.08 34.20
N TYR A 18 49.27 48.15 33.23
CA TYR A 18 49.17 46.71 33.46
C TYR A 18 50.47 46.03 33.08
N TYR A 19 51.05 45.30 34.03
CA TYR A 19 52.34 44.61 33.88
C TYR A 19 52.37 43.57 32.75
N ASP A 20 51.22 43.16 32.19
CA ASP A 20 51.11 42.09 31.20
C ASP A 20 50.15 42.41 30.04
N ILE A 21 50.05 43.69 29.64
CA ILE A 21 49.10 44.11 28.58
C ILE A 21 49.38 43.44 27.22
N GLU A 22 50.65 43.15 26.91
CA GLU A 22 51.05 42.44 25.69
C GLU A 22 50.54 40.99 25.69
N VAL A 23 50.60 40.31 26.83
CA VAL A 23 50.11 38.94 26.99
C VAL A 23 48.60 38.88 26.90
N PHE A 24 47.89 39.85 27.51
CA PHE A 24 46.44 39.98 27.42
C PHE A 24 45.97 40.17 25.98
N ASN A 25 46.65 41.06 25.26
CA ASN A 25 46.41 41.35 23.85
C ASN A 25 46.60 40.07 22.99
N HIS A 26 47.75 39.41 23.12
CA HIS A 26 48.03 38.16 22.40
C HIS A 26 46.98 37.06 22.66
N ASN A 27 46.58 36.87 23.92
CA ASN A 27 45.55 35.89 24.28
C ASN A 27 44.17 36.25 23.69
N SER A 28 43.82 37.53 23.63
CA SER A 28 42.55 37.98 23.06
C SER A 28 42.47 37.71 21.55
N GLU A 29 43.57 37.92 20.82
CA GLU A 29 43.67 37.57 19.39
C GLU A 29 43.56 36.05 19.16
N LEU A 30 44.18 35.23 20.01
CA LEU A 30 44.09 33.77 19.93
C LEU A 30 42.65 33.27 20.14
N ILE A 31 41.94 33.83 21.12
CA ILE A 31 40.53 33.47 21.39
C ILE A 31 39.64 33.91 20.22
N ASP A 32 39.86 35.11 19.68
CA ASP A 32 39.10 35.63 18.54
C ASP A 32 39.25 34.75 17.29
N LYS A 33 40.49 34.33 17.00
CA LYS A 33 40.79 33.38 15.94
C LYS A 33 40.08 32.04 16.16
N LYS A 34 40.11 31.52 17.38
CA LYS A 34 39.45 30.25 17.72
C LYS A 34 37.93 30.34 17.58
N ILE A 35 37.33 31.47 17.94
CA ILE A 35 35.90 31.72 17.76
C ILE A 35 35.54 31.77 16.26
N GLY A 36 36.33 32.45 15.43
CA GLY A 36 36.13 32.43 13.98
C GLY A 36 36.23 31.02 13.37
N GLU A 37 37.19 30.21 13.83
CA GLU A 37 37.29 28.80 13.45
C GLU A 37 36.06 27.99 13.88
N MET A 38 35.57 28.20 15.11
CA MET A 38 34.37 27.53 15.62
C MET A 38 33.12 27.94 14.84
N ASP A 39 32.88 29.23 14.57
CA ASP A 39 31.73 29.69 13.80
C ASP A 39 31.72 29.12 12.37
N ASN A 40 32.88 29.04 11.72
CA ASN A 40 33.03 28.40 10.42
C ASN A 40 32.79 26.88 10.46
N SER A 41 33.22 26.21 11.54
CA SER A 41 32.92 24.80 11.74
C SER A 41 31.42 24.55 12.02
N LEU A 42 30.76 25.47 12.73
CA LEU A 42 29.34 25.40 13.03
C LEU A 42 28.47 25.70 11.81
N SER A 43 28.93 26.58 10.91
CA SER A 43 28.25 26.85 9.63
C SER A 43 28.36 25.67 8.66
N THR A 44 29.49 24.95 8.63
CA THR A 44 29.64 23.71 7.82
C THR A 44 28.81 22.54 8.35
N ILE A 45 28.45 22.55 9.64
CA ILE A 45 27.47 21.60 10.22
C ILE A 45 26.04 21.91 9.72
N LYS A 46 25.74 23.16 9.33
CA LYS A 46 24.43 23.56 8.77
C LYS A 46 24.26 23.22 7.30
N GLU A 47 25.27 22.68 6.63
CA GLU A 47 25.16 22.26 5.22
C GLU A 47 24.33 20.98 5.06
N GLY A 48 23.57 20.93 3.96
CA GLY A 48 22.77 19.81 3.43
C GLY A 48 23.22 18.39 3.83
N ALA A 49 22.28 17.49 4.13
CA ALA A 49 22.58 16.06 4.21
C ALA A 49 22.98 15.61 2.81
N THR A 50 24.21 15.14 2.68
CA THR A 50 24.74 14.56 1.44
C THR A 50 24.93 13.06 1.63
N ARG A 51 25.11 12.34 0.52
CA ARG A 51 25.24 10.87 0.49
C ARG A 51 26.39 10.32 1.36
N GLU A 52 27.33 11.18 1.76
CA GLU A 52 28.53 10.85 2.55
C GLU A 52 28.45 11.34 4.00
N LYS A 53 27.44 12.15 4.35
CA LYS A 53 27.18 12.65 5.72
C LYS A 53 25.71 12.41 6.07
N ALA A 54 25.42 11.22 6.59
CA ALA A 54 24.12 10.92 7.16
C ALA A 54 23.93 11.71 8.48
N GLY A 55 22.85 12.49 8.56
CA GLY A 55 22.29 12.88 9.86
C GLY A 55 22.20 14.37 10.23
N ILE A 56 22.10 15.33 9.29
CA ILE A 56 21.93 16.74 9.70
C ILE A 56 20.83 17.56 8.99
N VAL A 57 19.99 17.05 8.06
CA VAL A 57 19.07 17.96 7.31
C VAL A 57 17.61 17.54 7.21
N GLN A 58 16.76 18.33 7.88
CA GLN A 58 15.83 19.32 7.29
C GLN A 58 14.85 18.88 6.18
N LEU A 59 14.38 17.63 6.17
CA LEU A 59 13.06 17.36 5.60
C LEU A 59 12.01 17.52 6.71
N GLY A 60 11.49 18.75 6.82
CA GLY A 60 10.63 19.23 7.91
C GLY A 60 11.35 20.31 8.72
N THR A 61 11.43 21.52 8.16
CA THR A 61 12.28 22.64 8.57
C THR A 61 11.75 23.43 9.79
N GLU A 62 11.07 22.77 10.72
CA GLU A 62 10.75 23.36 12.02
C GLU A 62 11.16 22.36 13.11
N GLU A 63 11.56 22.88 14.27
CA GLU A 63 11.88 22.08 15.45
C GLU A 63 10.71 21.15 15.78
N GLY A 64 10.94 19.83 15.75
CA GLY A 64 9.89 18.81 15.94
C GLY A 64 9.01 18.48 14.72
N LYS A 65 9.30 19.02 13.53
CA LYS A 65 8.56 18.71 12.28
C LYS A 65 9.33 17.89 11.24
N ALA A 66 10.58 17.52 11.52
CA ALA A 66 11.30 16.57 10.68
C ALA A 66 10.49 15.27 10.60
N LEU A 67 10.14 14.81 9.40
CA LEU A 67 9.41 13.55 9.27
C LEU A 67 10.40 12.42 9.56
N GLU A 68 10.49 12.05 10.83
CA GLU A 68 11.27 10.89 11.27
C GLU A 68 10.81 9.68 10.45
N GLY A 69 11.74 8.85 9.96
CA GLY A 69 11.38 7.62 9.24
C GLY A 69 10.37 6.77 10.01
N MET A 70 10.36 6.89 11.34
CA MET A 70 9.37 6.31 12.24
C MET A 70 7.95 6.86 12.04
N MET A 71 7.77 8.16 11.82
CA MET A 71 6.46 8.76 11.51
C MET A 71 5.97 8.35 10.11
N LEU A 72 6.86 8.31 9.12
CA LEU A 72 6.55 7.80 7.78
C LEU A 72 6.10 6.33 7.85
N ALA A 73 6.81 5.50 8.61
CA ALA A 73 6.45 4.10 8.77
C ALA A 73 5.09 3.92 9.45
N ARG A 74 4.78 4.73 10.46
CA ARG A 74 3.47 4.74 11.12
C ARG A 74 2.34 5.15 10.18
N LEU A 75 2.54 6.17 9.34
CA LEU A 75 1.55 6.56 8.32
C LEU A 75 1.24 5.41 7.36
N ALA A 76 2.24 4.62 7.00
CA ALA A 76 2.08 3.42 6.19
C ALA A 76 1.63 2.17 6.99
N GLY A 77 1.21 2.33 8.25
CA GLY A 77 0.70 1.23 9.08
C GLY A 77 1.75 0.21 9.50
N CYS A 78 3.02 0.61 9.58
CA CYS A 78 4.16 -0.22 9.94
C CYS A 78 4.75 0.20 11.29
N ILE A 79 5.56 -0.67 11.89
CA ILE A 79 6.12 -0.49 13.24
C ILE A 79 7.20 0.60 13.25
N GLY A 80 8.04 0.66 12.22
CA GLY A 80 9.13 1.62 12.12
C GLY A 80 9.88 1.53 10.79
N TYR A 81 10.83 2.44 10.60
CA TYR A 81 11.78 2.42 9.50
C TYR A 81 13.03 1.66 9.90
N GLY A 82 13.40 0.65 9.11
CA GLY A 82 14.51 -0.25 9.40
C GLY A 82 15.82 0.06 8.68
N GLY A 83 15.86 1.11 7.85
CA GLY A 83 17.03 1.46 7.04
C GLY A 83 16.95 0.94 5.61
N ASP A 84 18.11 0.72 4.99
CA ASP A 84 18.18 0.26 3.60
C ASP A 84 18.12 -1.27 3.52
N ILE A 85 17.48 -1.83 2.49
CA ILE A 85 17.42 -3.29 2.29
C ILE A 85 18.83 -3.87 2.11
N GLN A 86 19.72 -3.13 1.45
CA GLN A 86 21.08 -3.55 1.14
C GLN A 86 22.01 -3.61 2.35
N ASP A 87 21.59 -3.11 3.51
CA ASP A 87 22.41 -3.19 4.72
C ASP A 87 22.45 -4.64 5.22
N ASP A 88 23.62 -5.11 5.65
CA ASP A 88 23.82 -6.48 6.14
C ASP A 88 23.32 -6.63 7.59
N ILE A 89 22.02 -6.39 7.75
CA ILE A 89 21.28 -6.44 9.02
C ILE A 89 20.13 -7.43 8.94
N VAL A 90 19.63 -7.83 10.11
CA VAL A 90 18.37 -8.57 10.22
C VAL A 90 17.19 -7.64 9.94
N LYS A 91 16.35 -8.01 8.97
CA LYS A 91 15.13 -7.29 8.62
C LYS A 91 13.97 -7.85 9.43
N ASN A 92 13.29 -6.98 10.18
CA ASN A 92 12.20 -7.36 11.06
C ASN A 92 10.84 -7.24 10.35
N PRO A 93 9.89 -8.14 10.62
CA PRO A 93 8.56 -8.08 10.01
C PRO A 93 7.83 -6.80 10.44
N ASN A 94 6.99 -6.27 9.54
CA ASN A 94 6.25 -5.02 9.68
C ASN A 94 7.11 -3.75 9.83
N TYR A 95 8.42 -3.80 9.53
CA TYR A 95 9.24 -2.61 9.32
C TYR A 95 9.29 -2.25 7.83
N ILE A 96 9.52 -0.97 7.54
CA ILE A 96 9.73 -0.49 6.17
C ILE A 96 11.21 -0.32 5.91
N TYR A 97 11.64 -0.77 4.75
CA TYR A 97 13.00 -0.64 4.28
C TYR A 97 13.02 0.08 2.93
N TYR A 98 14.02 0.93 2.75
CA TYR A 98 14.26 1.60 1.47
C TYR A 98 15.18 0.73 0.60
N ASP A 99 14.80 0.49 -0.64
CA ASP A 99 15.66 -0.15 -1.61
C ASP A 99 16.36 0.93 -2.45
N ARG A 100 17.68 1.04 -2.30
CA ARG A 100 18.48 2.05 -3.03
C ARG A 100 18.50 1.82 -4.53
N ASN A 101 18.36 0.56 -4.98
CA ASN A 101 18.42 0.22 -6.38
C ASN A 101 17.14 0.63 -7.10
N THR A 102 15.98 0.30 -6.51
CA THR A 102 14.67 0.61 -7.10
C THR A 102 14.11 1.96 -6.67
N ARG A 103 14.71 2.60 -5.64
CA ARG A 103 14.24 3.82 -4.98
C ARG A 103 12.82 3.71 -4.45
N LYS A 104 12.42 2.50 -4.05
CA LYS A 104 11.08 2.19 -3.53
C LYS A 104 11.14 1.78 -2.06
N MET A 105 10.02 1.97 -1.38
CA MET A 105 9.81 1.53 0.00
C MET A 105 9.13 0.17 0.01
N TYR A 106 9.62 -0.74 0.85
CA TYR A 106 9.07 -2.08 1.00
C TYR A 106 8.76 -2.37 2.46
N LYS A 107 7.59 -2.95 2.71
CA LYS A 107 7.26 -3.53 4.01
C LYS A 107 7.78 -4.96 4.07
N CYS A 108 8.51 -5.27 5.13
CA CYS A 108 8.97 -6.62 5.42
C CYS A 108 7.81 -7.48 5.97
N LEU A 109 7.61 -8.67 5.42
CA LEU A 109 6.55 -9.62 5.79
C LEU A 109 7.04 -10.65 6.81
N LYS A 110 8.30 -11.08 6.69
CA LYS A 110 8.92 -12.14 7.49
C LYS A 110 10.34 -11.77 7.84
N GLN A 111 10.81 -12.17 9.02
CA GLN A 111 12.20 -11.93 9.41
C GLN A 111 13.16 -12.58 8.41
N ASN A 112 14.13 -11.81 7.89
CA ASN A 112 15.09 -12.27 6.89
C ASN A 112 16.38 -11.44 6.94
N GLN A 113 17.36 -11.79 6.10
CA GLN A 113 18.61 -11.05 5.92
C GLN A 113 18.84 -10.68 4.45
N ASP A 114 17.80 -10.71 3.61
CA ASP A 114 17.93 -10.47 2.18
C ASP A 114 18.48 -9.05 1.92
N ILE A 115 19.35 -8.92 0.92
CA ILE A 115 19.92 -7.64 0.46
C ILE A 115 19.17 -7.05 -0.75
N SER A 116 18.04 -7.67 -1.11
CA SER A 116 17.15 -7.24 -2.19
C SER A 116 15.69 -7.54 -1.83
N ALA A 117 14.77 -6.82 -2.45
CA ALA A 117 13.34 -6.95 -2.20
C ALA A 117 12.76 -8.23 -2.85
N ASN A 118 12.94 -9.38 -2.20
CA ASN A 118 12.31 -10.63 -2.61
C ASN A 118 10.79 -10.61 -2.34
N VAL A 119 9.97 -10.94 -3.35
CA VAL A 119 8.50 -10.98 -3.26
C VAL A 119 7.95 -11.88 -2.16
N ALA A 120 8.71 -12.89 -1.71
CA ALA A 120 8.32 -13.78 -0.61
C ALA A 120 8.42 -13.11 0.78
N ASN A 121 9.33 -12.13 0.90
CA ASN A 121 9.71 -11.51 2.17
C ASN A 121 9.34 -10.01 2.23
N PHE A 122 9.09 -9.37 1.10
CA PHE A 122 8.82 -7.94 0.99
C PHE A 122 7.62 -7.65 0.10
N ILE A 123 6.85 -6.61 0.47
CA ILE A 123 5.79 -6.05 -0.35
C ILE A 123 6.09 -4.57 -0.66
N PRO A 124 6.08 -4.16 -1.94
CA PRO A 124 6.26 -2.76 -2.29
C PRO A 124 5.08 -1.92 -1.82
N LEU A 125 5.37 -0.69 -1.40
CA LEU A 125 4.38 0.31 -0.99
C LEU A 125 4.18 1.39 -2.06
N ASP A 126 4.65 1.16 -3.29
CA ASP A 126 4.51 2.13 -4.37
C ASP A 126 3.10 2.14 -4.96
N ASN A 127 2.67 3.32 -5.41
CA ASN A 127 1.31 3.55 -5.91
C ASN A 127 0.95 2.66 -7.10
N ASN A 128 1.90 2.34 -7.98
CA ASN A 128 1.63 1.49 -9.13
C ASN A 128 1.38 0.03 -8.69
N SER A 129 2.21 -0.50 -7.79
CA SER A 129 2.00 -1.83 -7.20
C SER A 129 0.69 -1.92 -6.42
N LEU A 130 0.29 -0.86 -5.71
CA LEU A 130 -0.99 -0.80 -5.01
C LEU A 130 -2.17 -0.74 -5.99
N LEU A 131 -2.06 0.06 -7.05
CA LEU A 131 -3.05 0.16 -8.10
C LEU A 131 -3.28 -1.20 -8.75
N GLU A 132 -2.21 -1.90 -9.14
CA GLU A 132 -2.30 -3.22 -9.75
C GLU A 132 -3.01 -4.24 -8.83
N ARG A 133 -2.74 -4.20 -7.52
CA ARG A 133 -3.44 -5.06 -6.54
C ARG A 133 -4.93 -4.71 -6.40
N LEU A 134 -5.28 -3.43 -6.52
CA LEU A 134 -6.67 -2.96 -6.45
C LEU A 134 -7.44 -3.29 -7.73
N GLU A 135 -6.82 -3.11 -8.90
CA GLU A 135 -7.40 -3.49 -10.19
C GLU A 135 -7.62 -5.01 -10.27
N ASN A 136 -6.73 -5.80 -9.66
CA ASN A 136 -6.87 -7.26 -9.57
C ASN A 136 -7.72 -7.74 -8.38
N LEU A 137 -8.35 -6.85 -7.60
CA LEU A 137 -9.20 -7.23 -6.48
C LEU A 137 -10.48 -7.95 -6.94
N ILE A 138 -11.01 -7.48 -8.08
CA ILE A 138 -12.26 -7.95 -8.68
C ILE A 138 -12.08 -8.03 -10.20
N THR A 139 -12.44 -9.15 -10.79
CA THR A 139 -12.46 -9.33 -12.25
C THR A 139 -13.91 -9.44 -12.73
N LEU A 140 -14.30 -8.60 -13.69
CA LEU A 140 -15.61 -8.64 -14.34
C LEU A 140 -15.45 -9.17 -15.76
N TYR A 141 -16.19 -10.22 -16.11
CA TYR A 141 -16.19 -10.77 -17.47
C TYR A 141 -17.52 -11.49 -17.76
N SER A 142 -17.76 -11.81 -19.03
CA SER A 142 -18.93 -12.59 -19.44
C SER A 142 -18.50 -13.89 -20.10
N LEU A 143 -19.17 -15.00 -19.76
CA LEU A 143 -18.94 -16.33 -20.35
C LEU A 143 -20.27 -17.04 -20.55
N ASN A 144 -20.54 -17.54 -21.76
CA ASN A 144 -21.79 -18.23 -22.10
C ASN A 144 -23.04 -17.45 -21.65
N GLU A 145 -23.05 -16.13 -21.89
CA GLU A 145 -24.10 -15.17 -21.47
C GLU A 145 -24.21 -14.90 -19.96
N TRP A 146 -23.44 -15.59 -19.11
CA TRP A 146 -23.35 -15.27 -17.69
C TRP A 146 -22.43 -14.06 -17.48
N ASN A 147 -22.88 -13.10 -16.69
CA ASN A 147 -22.02 -12.03 -16.18
C ASN A 147 -21.39 -12.49 -14.87
N ILE A 148 -20.07 -12.40 -14.77
CA ILE A 148 -19.29 -12.97 -13.68
C ILE A 148 -18.45 -11.89 -13.05
N LEU A 149 -18.60 -11.76 -11.73
CA LEU A 149 -17.75 -10.98 -10.86
C LEU A 149 -16.97 -11.96 -9.98
N GLU A 150 -15.67 -12.12 -10.27
CA GLU A 150 -14.75 -12.97 -9.51
C GLU A 150 -13.91 -12.11 -8.56
N PHE A 151 -13.89 -12.49 -7.29
CA PHE A 151 -13.02 -11.87 -6.28
C PHE A 151 -11.67 -12.61 -6.24
N SER A 152 -10.62 -11.92 -5.79
CA SER A 152 -9.27 -12.49 -5.63
C SER A 152 -9.22 -13.78 -4.78
N ASN A 153 -10.13 -13.92 -3.81
CA ASN A 153 -10.27 -15.12 -2.98
C ASN A 153 -11.16 -16.23 -3.59
N LYS A 154 -11.42 -16.18 -4.90
CA LYS A 154 -12.21 -17.16 -5.67
C LYS A 154 -13.69 -17.22 -5.32
N LYS A 155 -14.18 -16.33 -4.46
CA LYS A 155 -15.61 -16.06 -4.36
C LYS A 155 -16.08 -15.51 -5.70
N VAL A 156 -17.24 -15.93 -6.15
CA VAL A 156 -17.86 -15.47 -7.40
C VAL A 156 -19.28 -15.05 -7.14
N LEU A 157 -19.70 -14.02 -7.88
CA LEU A 157 -21.08 -13.64 -8.08
C LEU A 157 -21.35 -13.74 -9.57
N ILE A 158 -22.24 -14.64 -9.97
CA ILE A 158 -22.61 -14.83 -11.37
C ILE A 158 -24.08 -14.50 -11.54
N SER A 159 -24.42 -13.84 -12.64
CA SER A 159 -25.80 -13.52 -12.98
C SER A 159 -26.14 -13.90 -14.42
N LEU A 160 -27.36 -14.36 -14.61
CA LEU A 160 -27.94 -14.65 -15.91
C LEU A 160 -29.35 -14.06 -15.97
N ARG A 161 -29.63 -13.33 -17.04
CA ARG A 161 -30.96 -12.86 -17.37
C ARG A 161 -31.41 -13.56 -18.64
N LYS A 162 -32.51 -14.33 -18.57
CA LYS A 162 -33.01 -15.07 -19.74
C LYS A 162 -34.53 -15.01 -19.83
N LYS A 163 -35.02 -14.98 -21.06
CA LYS A 163 -36.46 -15.11 -21.34
C LYS A 163 -36.93 -16.51 -20.95
N ALA A 164 -37.96 -16.58 -20.11
CA ALA A 164 -38.58 -17.79 -19.61
C ALA A 164 -40.05 -17.85 -20.03
N MET A 165 -40.43 -18.89 -20.78
CA MET A 165 -41.81 -19.11 -21.18
C MET A 165 -42.63 -19.73 -20.05
N TYR A 166 -43.88 -19.31 -19.90
CA TYR A 166 -44.76 -19.82 -18.85
C TYR A 166 -45.30 -21.22 -19.10
N SER A 167 -45.25 -21.69 -20.35
CA SER A 167 -45.56 -23.07 -20.71
C SER A 167 -44.66 -24.10 -20.01
N ASN A 168 -43.46 -23.67 -19.58
CA ASN A 168 -42.50 -24.50 -18.88
C ASN A 168 -42.48 -24.06 -17.40
N ASN A 169 -42.37 -25.02 -16.50
CA ASN A 169 -42.20 -24.76 -15.06
C ASN A 169 -40.81 -25.12 -14.55
N LYS A 170 -39.97 -25.74 -15.39
CA LYS A 170 -38.58 -26.12 -15.10
C LYS A 170 -37.68 -25.43 -16.14
N TYR A 171 -36.74 -24.63 -15.65
CA TYR A 171 -35.73 -23.95 -16.44
C TYR A 171 -34.35 -24.50 -16.05
N ILE A 172 -33.53 -24.83 -17.04
CA ILE A 172 -32.22 -25.44 -16.84
C ILE A 172 -31.19 -24.62 -17.60
N TYR A 173 -30.15 -24.18 -16.90
CA TYR A 173 -29.06 -23.39 -17.48
C TYR A 173 -27.72 -24.00 -17.10
N GLU A 174 -26.83 -24.18 -18.08
CA GLU A 174 -25.48 -24.70 -17.84
C GLU A 174 -24.62 -23.63 -17.21
N LEU A 175 -23.90 -23.99 -16.15
CA LEU A 175 -23.02 -23.06 -15.45
C LEU A 175 -21.70 -22.91 -16.21
N PRO A 176 -21.10 -21.70 -16.17
CA PRO A 176 -19.82 -21.43 -16.84
C PRO A 176 -18.66 -22.26 -16.27
N PHE A 177 -18.76 -22.71 -15.02
CA PHE A 177 -17.77 -23.53 -14.31
C PHE A 177 -18.40 -24.09 -13.03
N GLU A 178 -17.72 -25.06 -12.39
CA GLU A 178 -18.19 -25.63 -11.13
C GLU A 178 -18.13 -24.64 -9.96
N ILE A 179 -19.21 -24.59 -9.18
CA ILE A 179 -19.37 -23.74 -8.00
C ILE A 179 -19.57 -24.60 -6.77
N SER A 180 -18.86 -24.28 -5.69
CA SER A 180 -19.03 -24.87 -4.36
C SER A 180 -19.73 -23.90 -3.43
N ASN A 181 -20.51 -24.46 -2.48
CA ASN A 181 -21.36 -23.74 -1.53
C ASN A 181 -22.22 -22.65 -2.19
N PRO A 182 -23.01 -22.98 -3.23
CA PRO A 182 -23.80 -22.01 -3.96
C PRO A 182 -24.99 -21.53 -3.12
N VAL A 183 -25.20 -20.21 -3.12
CA VAL A 183 -26.44 -19.55 -2.77
C VAL A 183 -27.06 -19.05 -4.06
N ILE A 184 -28.29 -19.47 -4.34
CA ILE A 184 -29.00 -19.13 -5.56
C ILE A 184 -30.19 -18.25 -5.20
N LEU A 185 -30.29 -17.11 -5.86
CA LEU A 185 -31.42 -16.19 -5.79
C LEU A 185 -32.02 -16.10 -7.18
N THR A 186 -33.34 -16.23 -7.25
CA THR A 186 -34.07 -16.20 -8.51
C THR A 186 -35.29 -15.31 -8.37
N SER A 187 -35.46 -14.40 -9.31
CA SER A 187 -36.59 -13.49 -9.37
C SER A 187 -37.14 -13.38 -10.79
N SER A 188 -38.37 -12.93 -10.90
CA SER A 188 -39.01 -12.60 -12.17
C SER A 188 -39.52 -11.16 -12.11
N GLU A 189 -39.52 -10.48 -13.25
CA GLU A 189 -40.11 -9.15 -13.39
C GLU A 189 -41.65 -9.19 -13.47
N ASP A 190 -42.29 -10.37 -13.31
CA ASP A 190 -43.74 -10.50 -13.28
C ASP A 190 -44.31 -9.94 -11.98
N THR A 191 -44.95 -8.77 -12.08
CA THR A 191 -45.64 -8.11 -10.96
C THR A 191 -47.08 -8.57 -10.76
N GLU A 192 -47.66 -9.28 -11.72
CA GLU A 192 -49.08 -9.69 -11.72
C GLU A 192 -49.26 -11.08 -11.13
N ASN A 193 -48.43 -12.05 -11.51
CA ASN A 193 -48.66 -13.46 -11.20
C ASN A 193 -47.95 -13.99 -9.94
N GLN A 194 -47.12 -13.18 -9.27
CA GLN A 194 -46.39 -13.47 -8.03
C GLN A 194 -45.87 -14.93 -7.93
N PHE A 195 -44.81 -15.24 -8.67
CA PHE A 195 -44.23 -16.59 -8.69
C PHE A 195 -43.29 -16.89 -7.53
N PHE A 196 -43.33 -18.14 -7.06
CA PHE A 196 -42.30 -18.70 -6.21
C PHE A 196 -41.34 -19.53 -7.05
N PHE A 197 -40.04 -19.29 -6.88
CA PHE A 197 -39.00 -20.06 -7.54
C PHE A 197 -38.21 -20.85 -6.50
N THR A 198 -37.94 -22.11 -6.82
CA THR A 198 -36.97 -22.95 -6.11
C THR A 198 -35.82 -23.23 -7.05
N ALA A 199 -34.60 -23.15 -6.56
CA ALA A 199 -33.41 -23.32 -7.38
C ALA A 199 -32.43 -24.29 -6.73
N THR A 200 -31.86 -25.18 -7.53
CA THR A 200 -30.82 -26.12 -7.14
C THR A 200 -29.71 -26.15 -8.18
N ILE A 201 -28.51 -26.58 -7.80
CA ILE A 201 -27.46 -26.93 -8.75
C ILE A 201 -27.41 -28.46 -8.82
N GLU A 202 -27.60 -29.00 -10.02
CA GLU A 202 -27.53 -30.44 -10.33
C GLU A 202 -26.55 -30.61 -11.49
N GLU A 203 -25.50 -31.42 -11.33
CA GLU A 203 -24.54 -31.74 -12.41
C GLU A 203 -24.01 -30.51 -13.17
N ASN A 204 -23.60 -29.46 -12.44
CA ASN A 204 -23.12 -28.20 -13.00
C ASN A 204 -24.18 -27.42 -13.83
N LYS A 205 -25.46 -27.63 -13.55
CA LYS A 205 -26.58 -26.91 -14.14
C LYS A 205 -27.42 -26.26 -13.05
N ALA A 206 -27.78 -25.00 -13.25
CA ALA A 206 -28.78 -24.33 -12.43
C ALA A 206 -30.17 -24.81 -12.89
N VAL A 207 -30.88 -25.47 -11.98
CA VAL A 207 -32.24 -25.98 -12.20
C VAL A 207 -33.20 -25.12 -11.39
N ILE A 208 -34.05 -24.35 -12.07
CA ILE A 208 -35.04 -23.47 -11.46
C ILE A 208 -36.42 -24.05 -11.72
N LYS A 209 -37.21 -24.26 -10.66
CA LYS A 209 -38.59 -24.69 -10.74
C LYS A 209 -39.51 -23.60 -10.22
N ARG A 210 -40.55 -23.29 -11.00
CA ARG A 210 -41.58 -22.29 -10.67
C ARG A 210 -42.80 -22.96 -10.04
N TRP A 211 -43.37 -22.31 -9.03
CA TRP A 211 -44.72 -22.54 -8.53
C TRP A 211 -45.57 -21.27 -8.67
N PRO A 212 -46.82 -21.35 -9.15
CA PRO A 212 -47.54 -22.54 -9.61
C PRO A 212 -46.99 -23.13 -10.93
N GLY A 213 -47.18 -24.44 -11.10
CA GLY A 213 -46.63 -25.23 -12.20
C GLY A 213 -47.35 -25.06 -13.54
N THR A 214 -48.57 -24.53 -13.56
CA THR A 214 -49.42 -24.43 -14.76
C THR A 214 -49.90 -23.00 -14.97
N ILE A 215 -49.49 -22.42 -16.09
CA ILE A 215 -49.97 -21.12 -16.58
C ILE A 215 -50.12 -21.27 -18.09
N LEU A 216 -51.27 -20.85 -18.61
CA LEU A 216 -51.68 -21.20 -19.97
C LEU A 216 -50.87 -20.45 -21.04
N THR A 217 -50.50 -19.18 -20.81
CA THR A 217 -49.82 -18.35 -21.80
C THR A 217 -48.98 -17.27 -21.13
N GLY A 218 -47.92 -16.81 -21.81
CA GLY A 218 -47.07 -15.69 -21.36
C GLY A 218 -45.59 -16.02 -21.28
N TRP A 219 -44.79 -15.00 -21.04
CA TRP A 219 -43.35 -15.09 -20.85
C TRP A 219 -42.87 -13.96 -19.94
N ASN A 220 -41.74 -14.17 -19.28
CA ASN A 220 -41.05 -13.13 -18.51
C ASN A 220 -39.54 -13.21 -18.70
N TYR A 221 -38.81 -12.27 -18.11
CA TYR A 221 -37.40 -12.43 -17.81
C TYR A 221 -37.23 -13.06 -16.43
N LEU A 222 -36.42 -14.12 -16.39
CA LEU A 222 -35.94 -14.73 -15.17
C LEU A 222 -34.53 -14.21 -14.93
N ASP A 223 -34.33 -13.59 -13.76
CA ASP A 223 -33.03 -13.19 -13.28
C ASP A 223 -32.53 -14.23 -12.27
N ILE A 224 -31.34 -14.74 -12.52
CA ILE A 224 -30.68 -15.74 -11.70
C ILE A 224 -29.39 -15.12 -11.19
N LEU A 225 -29.20 -15.12 -9.88
CA LEU A 225 -27.99 -14.67 -9.21
C LEU A 225 -27.45 -15.83 -8.38
N ILE A 226 -26.20 -16.23 -8.61
CA ILE A 226 -25.55 -17.29 -7.85
C ILE A 226 -24.30 -16.73 -7.21
N ILE A 227 -24.17 -16.93 -5.90
CA ILE A 227 -23.01 -16.54 -5.11
C ILE A 227 -22.38 -17.82 -4.56
N GLY A 228 -21.07 -17.99 -4.72
CA GLY A 228 -20.38 -19.17 -4.21
C GLY A 228 -18.87 -19.07 -4.39
N TYR A 229 -18.19 -20.22 -4.39
CA TYR A 229 -16.76 -20.29 -4.65
C TYR A 229 -16.49 -21.09 -5.91
N LYS A 230 -15.76 -20.50 -6.85
CA LYS A 230 -15.30 -21.19 -8.07
C LYS A 230 -14.35 -22.31 -7.68
N LYS A 231 -14.68 -23.54 -8.07
CA LYS A 231 -13.76 -24.67 -7.88
C LYS A 231 -12.61 -24.55 -8.87
N ILE A 232 -11.39 -24.69 -8.38
CA ILE A 232 -10.20 -24.80 -9.22
C ILE A 232 -9.91 -26.29 -9.37
N ASN A 233 -9.95 -26.77 -10.61
CA ASN A 233 -9.35 -28.06 -10.91
C ASN A 233 -7.83 -27.87 -10.87
N LEU A 234 -7.17 -28.44 -9.86
CA LEU A 234 -5.73 -28.35 -9.62
C LEU A 234 -4.85 -28.94 -10.75
N ASN A 235 -5.45 -29.47 -11.82
CA ASN A 235 -4.76 -30.12 -12.93
C ASN A 235 -4.32 -29.19 -14.07
N GLN A 236 -4.42 -27.86 -13.93
CA GLN A 236 -4.07 -26.90 -14.99
C GLN A 236 -2.81 -26.03 -14.73
N PHE A 237 -2.06 -26.26 -13.65
CA PHE A 237 -0.85 -25.48 -13.34
C PHE A 237 0.49 -26.22 -13.57
N PHE A 238 0.47 -27.37 -14.25
CA PHE A 238 1.70 -28.05 -14.69
C PHE A 238 1.74 -28.11 -16.22
N ILE A 239 2.19 -27.03 -16.85
CA ILE A 239 2.88 -27.03 -18.15
C ILE A 239 4.01 -26.01 -18.06
#